data_AF-A0A1G9ABK7-F1
#
_entry.id   AF-A0A1G9ABK7-F1
#
_cell.length_a   1.000
_cell.length_b   1.000
_cell.length_c   1.000
_cell.angle_alpha   90.00
_cell.angle_beta   90.00
_cell.angle_gamma   90.00
#
_symmetry.space_group_name_H-M   'P 1'
#
loop_
_entity.id
_entity.type
_entity.pdbx_description
1 polymer ?
#
loop_
_entity_poly.entity_id
_entity_poly.type
_entity_poly.pdbx_seq_one_letter_code
_entity_poly.pdbx_strand_id
1 'polypeptide(L)'
;MKPSDFTGLFKKNTVSIESINNPFDDYYVIQLSFPDKLTWEAGEHGAFLLPDNKVSGKPFRAFSVASIPSEKTMTIATRANAPVSSFKKELFSMKKGDRVTVLGPFGWFKVKDETSPIVLIATGIGITPMRALAYYLSNDASRPIHLIYSSPDKHLFKSEFDAIAKQNRSFQPVYTASKEETIARYVDLAEKYQNEAFYYVSGKRNILKGTIRELKNKGIKRLRIITDPYFGY
;
A
#
# COMPACT_ATOMS: atom_id res chain seq x y z
N MET A 1 16.49 -5.05 -1.20
CA MET A 1 15.86 -5.88 -2.25
C MET A 1 16.70 -7.12 -2.39
N LYS A 2 16.07 -8.29 -2.45
CA LYS A 2 16.69 -9.61 -2.64
C LYS A 2 16.18 -10.20 -3.96
N PRO A 3 16.90 -11.13 -4.61
CA PRO A 3 16.42 -11.79 -5.84
C PRO A 3 15.03 -12.45 -5.68
N SER A 4 14.74 -12.97 -4.48
CA SER A 4 13.43 -13.55 -4.12
C SER A 4 12.26 -12.58 -4.31
N ASP A 5 12.49 -11.27 -4.17
CA ASP A 5 11.47 -10.22 -4.28
C ASP A 5 10.91 -10.09 -5.73
N PHE A 6 11.52 -10.75 -6.72
CA PHE A 6 11.13 -10.70 -8.14
C PHE A 6 10.57 -12.02 -8.68
N THR A 7 10.47 -13.07 -7.86
CA THR A 7 10.05 -14.42 -8.28
C THR A 7 8.65 -14.49 -8.89
N GLY A 8 7.78 -13.52 -8.56
CA GLY A 8 6.43 -13.39 -9.13
C GLY A 8 6.34 -12.55 -10.41
N LEU A 9 7.37 -11.76 -10.78
CA LEU A 9 7.27 -10.72 -11.81
C LEU A 9 6.78 -11.23 -13.18
N PHE A 10 7.13 -12.46 -13.55
CA PHE A 10 6.75 -13.06 -14.83
C PHE A 10 5.60 -14.07 -14.73
N LYS A 11 5.08 -14.33 -13.51
CA LYS A 11 3.93 -15.22 -13.32
C LYS A 11 2.67 -14.48 -13.74
N LYS A 12 2.05 -14.97 -14.81
CA LYS A 12 0.79 -14.44 -15.32
C LYS A 12 -0.39 -15.13 -14.63
N ASN A 13 -1.24 -14.34 -13.99
CA ASN A 13 -2.45 -14.79 -13.33
C ASN A 13 -3.66 -14.08 -13.94
N THR A 14 -4.79 -14.79 -14.00
CA THR A 14 -6.08 -14.20 -14.35
C THR A 14 -6.91 -14.08 -13.09
N VAL A 15 -7.37 -12.87 -12.82
CA VAL A 15 -8.32 -12.52 -11.76
C VAL A 15 -9.55 -11.90 -12.39
N SER A 16 -10.66 -11.81 -11.67
CA SER A 16 -11.90 -11.22 -12.19
C SER A 16 -12.44 -10.16 -11.25
N ILE A 17 -13.07 -9.11 -11.80
CA ILE A 17 -13.73 -8.08 -11.00
C ILE A 17 -14.82 -8.73 -10.13
N GLU A 18 -14.78 -8.47 -8.83
CA GLU A 18 -15.88 -8.75 -7.91
C GLU A 18 -16.71 -7.49 -7.66
N SER A 19 -16.04 -6.38 -7.34
CA SER A 19 -16.67 -5.08 -7.14
C SER A 19 -15.71 -3.93 -7.45
N ILE A 20 -16.28 -2.79 -7.82
CA ILE A 20 -15.57 -1.51 -7.96
C ILE A 20 -16.37 -0.48 -7.19
N ASN A 21 -15.76 0.09 -6.16
CA ASN A 21 -16.40 1.07 -5.28
C ASN A 21 -15.65 2.40 -5.33
N ASN A 22 -16.38 3.50 -5.39
CA ASN A 22 -15.86 4.85 -5.20
C ASN A 22 -16.26 5.34 -3.80
N PRO A 23 -15.45 5.06 -2.76
CA PRO A 23 -15.80 5.44 -1.39
C PRO A 23 -15.93 6.96 -1.21
N PHE A 24 -15.12 7.74 -1.93
CA PHE A 24 -15.19 9.20 -1.98
C PHE A 24 -14.23 9.78 -3.02
N ASP A 25 -14.53 11.00 -3.44
CA ASP A 25 -13.69 11.85 -4.31
C ASP A 25 -13.17 11.06 -5.53
N ASP A 26 -11.86 11.06 -5.73
CA ASP A 26 -11.19 10.33 -6.80
C ASP A 26 -10.66 8.95 -6.36
N TYR A 27 -10.99 8.46 -5.16
CA TYR A 27 -10.52 7.14 -4.71
C TYR A 27 -11.40 6.02 -5.23
N TYR A 28 -10.79 4.95 -5.72
CA TYR A 28 -11.46 3.74 -6.17
C TYR A 28 -10.84 2.54 -5.46
N VAL A 29 -11.69 1.66 -4.94
CA VAL A 29 -11.34 0.36 -4.36
C VAL A 29 -11.89 -0.72 -5.28
N ILE A 30 -11.02 -1.57 -5.78
CA ILE A 30 -11.36 -2.65 -6.70
C ILE A 30 -11.06 -3.97 -6.00
N GLN A 31 -12.09 -4.81 -5.91
CA GLN A 31 -12.02 -6.16 -5.37
C GLN A 31 -12.00 -7.16 -6.53
N LEU A 32 -11.09 -8.13 -6.42
CA LEU A 32 -10.81 -9.10 -7.46
C LEU A 32 -10.86 -10.52 -6.87
N SER A 33 -11.61 -11.41 -7.52
CA SER A 33 -11.55 -12.84 -7.24
C SER A 33 -10.29 -13.42 -7.85
N PHE A 34 -9.62 -14.33 -7.15
CA PHE A 34 -8.39 -14.96 -7.63
C PHE A 34 -8.44 -16.48 -7.49
N PRO A 35 -7.69 -17.24 -8.31
CA PRO A 35 -7.65 -18.70 -8.21
C PRO A 35 -6.88 -19.14 -6.94
N ASP A 36 -7.24 -20.29 -6.37
CA ASP A 36 -6.65 -20.81 -5.12
C ASP A 36 -5.12 -20.91 -5.10
N LYS A 37 -4.51 -21.13 -6.27
CA LYS A 37 -3.06 -21.25 -6.42
C LYS A 37 -2.33 -19.90 -6.39
N LEU A 38 -3.06 -18.79 -6.55
CA LEU A 38 -2.48 -17.46 -6.46
C LEU A 38 -2.37 -17.04 -4.99
N THR A 39 -1.15 -16.74 -4.57
CA THR A 39 -0.85 -16.20 -3.24
C THR A 39 0.11 -15.02 -3.37
N TRP A 40 0.18 -14.21 -2.32
CA TRP A 40 1.06 -13.06 -2.20
C TRP A 40 1.37 -12.76 -0.74
N GLU A 41 2.37 -11.95 -0.49
CA GLU A 41 2.69 -11.43 0.84
C GLU A 41 2.20 -9.99 1.01
N ALA A 42 1.93 -9.62 2.26
CA ALA A 42 1.48 -8.27 2.60
C ALA A 42 2.46 -7.20 2.10
N GLY A 43 1.92 -6.21 1.37
CA GLY A 43 2.68 -5.09 0.81
C GLY A 43 3.28 -5.34 -0.57
N GLU A 44 3.09 -6.52 -1.16
CA GLU A 44 3.46 -6.77 -2.57
C GLU A 44 2.58 -5.97 -3.55
N HIS A 45 3.09 -5.82 -4.78
CA HIS A 45 2.38 -5.18 -5.89
C HIS A 45 2.35 -6.10 -7.10
N GLY A 46 1.47 -5.79 -8.05
CA GLY A 46 1.39 -6.47 -9.34
C GLY A 46 1.33 -5.47 -10.49
N ALA A 47 1.67 -5.93 -11.69
CA ALA A 47 1.38 -5.21 -12.92
C ALA A 47 0.05 -5.73 -13.51
N PHE A 48 -0.95 -4.85 -13.57
CA PHE A 48 -2.31 -5.17 -13.98
C PHE A 48 -2.52 -4.74 -15.44
N LEU A 49 -3.10 -5.63 -16.23
CA LEU A 49 -3.45 -5.45 -17.64
C LEU A 49 -4.93 -5.76 -17.83
N LEU A 50 -5.57 -5.05 -18.77
CA LEU A 50 -6.96 -5.26 -19.16
C LEU A 50 -6.98 -5.99 -20.50
N PRO A 51 -6.96 -7.35 -20.53
CA PRO A 51 -6.73 -8.11 -21.76
C PRO A 51 -7.83 -7.94 -22.81
N ASP A 52 -9.04 -7.61 -22.37
CA ASP A 52 -10.23 -7.53 -23.21
C ASP A 52 -10.61 -6.08 -23.59
N ASN A 53 -9.80 -5.09 -23.17
CA ASN A 53 -10.06 -3.66 -23.37
C ASN A 53 -8.95 -2.98 -24.19
N LYS A 54 -9.33 -1.99 -25.01
CA LYS A 54 -8.38 -1.16 -25.76
C LYS A 54 -7.87 -0.02 -24.88
N VAL A 55 -6.65 -0.12 -24.41
CA VAL A 55 -5.99 0.92 -23.61
C VAL A 55 -4.97 1.70 -24.45
N SER A 56 -5.07 3.03 -24.46
CA SER A 56 -4.05 3.89 -25.06
C SER A 56 -2.89 4.19 -24.10
N GLY A 57 -1.68 4.30 -24.65
CA GLY A 57 -0.46 4.53 -23.88
C GLY A 57 0.07 3.26 -23.23
N LYS A 58 0.49 3.35 -21.95
CA LYS A 58 1.09 2.21 -21.25
C LYS A 58 0.04 1.10 -21.00
N PRO A 59 0.27 -0.15 -21.43
CA PRO A 59 -0.72 -1.23 -21.43
C PRO A 59 -1.00 -1.83 -20.05
N PHE A 60 -0.24 -1.41 -19.04
CA PHE A 60 -0.38 -1.88 -17.67
C PHE A 60 -0.28 -0.76 -16.65
N ARG A 61 -0.82 -0.99 -15.45
CA ARG A 61 -0.57 -0.17 -14.26
C ARG A 61 -0.07 -1.04 -13.13
N ALA A 62 0.90 -0.52 -12.37
CA ALA A 62 1.33 -1.15 -11.14
C ALA A 62 0.38 -0.72 -10.02
N PHE A 63 -0.15 -1.68 -9.28
CA PHE A 63 -0.92 -1.43 -8.06
C PHE A 63 -0.38 -2.28 -6.93
N SER A 64 -0.20 -1.67 -5.76
CA SER A 64 0.05 -2.39 -4.52
C SER A 64 -1.24 -3.13 -4.12
N VAL A 65 -1.10 -4.39 -3.72
CA VAL A 65 -2.21 -5.18 -3.21
C VAL A 65 -2.45 -4.74 -1.77
N ALA A 66 -3.68 -4.29 -1.51
CA ALA A 66 -4.11 -3.72 -0.24
C ALA A 66 -4.69 -4.76 0.72
N SER A 67 -4.89 -6.00 0.25
CA SER A 67 -5.34 -7.12 1.08
C SER A 67 -4.24 -8.16 1.34
N ILE A 68 -4.53 -9.09 2.24
CA ILE A 68 -3.78 -10.32 2.48
C ILE A 68 -4.56 -11.55 1.96
N PRO A 69 -3.89 -12.68 1.62
CA PRO A 69 -4.59 -13.84 1.03
C PRO A 69 -5.74 -14.41 1.88
N SER A 70 -5.66 -14.30 3.21
CA SER A 70 -6.71 -14.76 4.13
C SER A 70 -8.01 -13.98 4.03
N GLU A 71 -8.01 -12.77 3.43
CA GLU A 71 -9.23 -12.00 3.14
C GLU A 71 -10.05 -12.59 1.99
N LYS A 72 -9.55 -13.61 1.27
CA LYS A 72 -10.22 -14.32 0.16
C LYS A 72 -10.61 -13.45 -1.05
N THR A 73 -10.31 -12.16 -1.01
CA THR A 73 -10.42 -11.22 -2.12
C THR A 73 -9.11 -10.43 -2.29
N MET A 74 -8.65 -10.26 -3.52
CA MET A 74 -7.52 -9.39 -3.84
C MET A 74 -8.04 -7.95 -3.98
N THR A 75 -7.64 -7.07 -3.08
CA THR A 75 -8.06 -5.66 -3.09
C THR A 75 -6.92 -4.81 -3.62
N ILE A 76 -7.22 -3.95 -4.60
CA ILE A 76 -6.35 -2.84 -5.00
C ILE A 76 -7.10 -1.53 -4.79
N ALA A 77 -6.38 -0.43 -4.58
CA ALA A 77 -6.99 0.88 -4.63
C ALA A 77 -6.13 1.86 -5.43
N THR A 78 -6.79 2.81 -6.07
CA THR A 78 -6.15 3.84 -6.88
C THR A 78 -6.89 5.16 -6.78
N ARG A 79 -6.22 6.25 -7.17
CA ARG A 79 -6.87 7.53 -7.44
C ARG A 79 -7.11 7.75 -8.93
N ALA A 80 -8.23 8.37 -9.27
CA ALA A 80 -8.59 8.89 -10.60
C ALA A 80 -8.02 10.30 -10.80
N ASN A 81 -6.69 10.46 -10.66
CA ASN A 81 -6.04 11.76 -10.85
C ASN A 81 -6.37 12.34 -12.23
N ALA A 82 -6.69 13.63 -12.30
CA ALA A 82 -6.92 14.31 -13.57
C ALA A 82 -5.58 14.66 -14.28
N PRO A 83 -5.45 14.43 -15.59
CA PRO A 83 -6.40 13.71 -16.45
C PRO A 83 -6.37 12.20 -16.18
N VAL A 84 -7.55 11.58 -16.11
CA VAL A 84 -7.65 10.13 -15.87
C VAL A 84 -7.10 9.36 -17.07
N SER A 85 -6.06 8.55 -16.86
CA SER A 85 -5.48 7.72 -17.92
C SER A 85 -6.50 6.76 -18.55
N SER A 86 -6.34 6.45 -19.85
CA SER A 86 -7.18 5.47 -20.57
C SER A 86 -7.30 4.14 -19.83
N PHE A 87 -6.21 3.62 -19.27
CA PHE A 87 -6.24 2.40 -18.46
C PHE A 87 -7.25 2.47 -17.31
N LYS A 88 -7.23 3.57 -16.56
CA LYS A 88 -8.12 3.73 -15.39
C LYS A 88 -9.57 3.94 -15.82
N LYS A 89 -9.80 4.66 -16.93
CA LYS A 89 -11.15 4.82 -17.50
C LYS A 89 -11.76 3.46 -17.85
N GLU A 90 -11.00 2.61 -18.53
CA GLU A 90 -11.40 1.24 -18.84
C GLU A 90 -11.60 0.42 -17.57
N LEU A 91 -10.66 0.45 -16.62
CA LEU A 91 -10.79 -0.29 -15.36
C LEU A 91 -12.07 0.08 -14.61
N PHE A 92 -12.42 1.37 -14.53
CA PHE A 92 -13.59 1.84 -13.79
C PHE A 92 -14.93 1.54 -14.48
N SER A 93 -14.93 1.19 -15.78
CA SER A 93 -16.14 0.78 -16.50
C SER A 93 -16.38 -0.73 -16.49
N MET A 94 -15.43 -1.51 -15.98
CA MET A 94 -15.55 -2.98 -15.90
C MET A 94 -16.65 -3.41 -14.93
N LYS A 95 -17.22 -4.58 -15.20
CA LYS A 95 -18.31 -5.20 -14.45
C LYS A 95 -17.84 -6.47 -13.76
N LYS A 96 -18.60 -6.92 -12.76
CA LYS A 96 -18.37 -8.20 -12.10
C LYS A 96 -18.21 -9.33 -13.12
N GLY A 97 -17.15 -10.11 -12.98
CA GLY A 97 -16.78 -11.20 -13.89
C GLY A 97 -15.75 -10.82 -14.96
N ASP A 98 -15.62 -9.53 -15.31
CA ASP A 98 -14.64 -9.09 -16.30
C ASP A 98 -13.21 -9.44 -15.86
N ARG A 99 -12.39 -9.84 -16.82
CA ARG A 99 -11.07 -10.40 -16.54
C ARG A 99 -10.00 -9.32 -16.46
N VAL A 100 -9.11 -9.47 -15.48
CA VAL A 100 -7.90 -8.68 -15.33
C VAL A 100 -6.71 -9.63 -15.31
N THR A 101 -5.66 -9.30 -16.06
CA THR A 101 -4.39 -10.04 -15.98
C THR A 101 -3.49 -9.38 -14.95
N VAL A 102 -2.90 -10.17 -14.05
CA VAL A 102 -1.90 -9.72 -13.08
C VAL A 102 -0.58 -10.43 -13.39
N LEU A 103 0.48 -9.66 -13.59
CA LEU A 103 1.85 -10.16 -13.50
C LEU A 103 2.34 -9.94 -12.07
N GLY A 104 2.65 -11.02 -11.35
CA GLY A 104 2.86 -11.00 -9.90
C GLY A 104 1.72 -11.68 -9.12
N PRO A 105 1.50 -11.29 -7.84
CA PRO A 105 2.21 -10.24 -7.10
C PRO A 105 3.69 -10.54 -6.80
N PHE A 106 4.47 -9.50 -6.50
CA PHE A 106 5.87 -9.54 -6.09
C PHE A 106 6.25 -8.24 -5.36
N GLY A 107 7.40 -8.18 -4.68
CA GLY A 107 7.93 -6.94 -4.13
C GLY A 107 8.76 -7.10 -2.87
N TRP A 108 9.40 -6.00 -2.44
CA TRP A 108 10.29 -5.96 -1.27
C TRP A 108 9.67 -5.26 -0.05
N PHE A 109 8.47 -4.69 -0.20
CA PHE A 109 7.78 -3.89 0.82
C PHE A 109 7.04 -4.80 1.80
N LYS A 110 7.82 -5.54 2.59
CA LYS A 110 7.35 -6.60 3.50
C LYS A 110 7.96 -6.41 4.89
N VAL A 111 7.25 -6.87 5.91
CA VAL A 111 7.76 -6.93 7.29
C VAL A 111 9.11 -7.65 7.31
N LYS A 112 10.10 -7.11 8.04
CA LYS A 112 11.49 -7.58 7.98
C LYS A 112 11.89 -8.54 9.09
N ASP A 113 11.23 -8.49 10.24
CA ASP A 113 11.48 -9.36 11.38
C ASP A 113 10.22 -9.51 12.26
N GLU A 114 10.38 -10.17 13.40
CA GLU A 114 9.30 -10.50 14.34
C GLU A 114 9.21 -9.57 15.56
N THR A 115 10.19 -8.69 15.78
CA THR A 115 10.33 -7.98 17.06
C THR A 115 10.55 -6.47 16.94
N SER A 116 11.15 -5.96 15.86
CA SER A 116 11.46 -4.53 15.76
C SER A 116 10.19 -3.70 15.67
N PRO A 117 10.07 -2.57 16.41
CA PRO A 117 8.96 -1.63 16.25
C PRO A 117 8.77 -1.21 14.79
N ILE A 118 7.52 -0.95 14.41
CA ILE A 118 7.16 -0.62 13.03
C ILE A 118 6.58 0.79 12.99
N VAL A 119 7.07 1.59 12.03
CA VAL A 119 6.52 2.91 11.72
C VAL A 119 6.10 2.94 10.26
N LEU A 120 4.79 2.94 10.01
CA LEU A 120 4.17 3.03 8.70
C LEU A 120 3.85 4.49 8.39
N ILE A 121 4.46 5.06 7.35
CA ILE A 121 4.30 6.45 6.93
C ILE A 121 3.67 6.47 5.53
N ALA A 122 2.37 6.74 5.48
CA ALA A 122 1.58 6.78 4.24
C ALA A 122 1.16 8.21 3.89
N THR A 123 1.19 8.52 2.59
CA THR A 123 0.60 9.76 2.06
C THR A 123 -0.38 9.45 0.92
N GLY A 124 -1.62 9.94 1.03
CA GLY A 124 -2.68 9.72 0.05
C GLY A 124 -2.90 8.24 -0.30
N ILE A 125 -2.77 7.89 -1.58
CA ILE A 125 -2.96 6.49 -2.04
C ILE A 125 -1.81 5.55 -1.63
N GLY A 126 -0.70 6.07 -1.09
CA GLY A 126 0.36 5.25 -0.49
C GLY A 126 -0.12 4.45 0.74
N ILE A 127 -1.37 4.63 1.16
CA ILE A 127 -2.02 3.81 2.18
C ILE A 127 -2.24 2.35 1.73
N THR A 128 -2.26 2.06 0.42
CA THR A 128 -2.61 0.73 -0.09
C THR A 128 -1.72 -0.40 0.41
N PRO A 129 -0.37 -0.37 0.27
CA PRO A 129 0.45 -1.43 0.86
C PRO A 129 0.40 -1.42 2.40
N MET A 130 0.14 -0.26 3.03
CA MET A 130 0.04 -0.18 4.49
C MET A 130 -1.19 -0.89 5.02
N ARG A 131 -2.31 -0.89 4.30
CA ARG A 131 -3.49 -1.68 4.67
C ARG A 131 -3.12 -3.16 4.75
N ALA A 132 -2.45 -3.70 3.74
CA ALA A 132 -2.03 -5.10 3.75
C ALA A 132 -1.10 -5.41 4.94
N LEU A 133 -0.13 -4.53 5.22
CA LEU A 133 0.75 -4.68 6.39
C LEU A 133 -0.01 -4.58 7.72
N ALA A 134 -0.97 -3.66 7.85
CA ALA A 134 -1.79 -3.51 9.05
C ALA A 134 -2.66 -4.75 9.33
N TYR A 135 -3.25 -5.34 8.29
CA TYR A 135 -3.99 -6.60 8.42
C TYR A 135 -3.07 -7.77 8.78
N TYR A 136 -1.91 -7.87 8.14
CA TYR A 136 -0.90 -8.89 8.47
C TYR A 136 -0.43 -8.80 9.93
N LEU A 137 -0.28 -7.58 10.45
CA LEU A 137 0.15 -7.29 11.81
C LEU A 137 -1.01 -7.15 12.79
N SER A 138 -2.26 -7.37 12.38
CA SER A 138 -3.44 -7.02 13.18
C SER A 138 -3.48 -7.73 14.54
N ASN A 139 -2.96 -8.96 14.62
CA ASN A 139 -2.87 -9.73 15.86
C ASN A 139 -1.46 -9.71 16.49
N ASP A 140 -0.52 -8.94 15.93
CA ASP A 140 0.84 -8.85 16.47
C ASP A 140 0.85 -7.89 17.67
N ALA A 141 0.93 -8.47 18.87
CA ALA A 141 1.06 -7.74 20.12
C ALA A 141 2.51 -7.70 20.66
N SER A 142 3.48 -8.31 19.97
CA SER A 142 4.86 -8.44 20.47
C SER A 142 5.68 -7.15 20.35
N ARG A 143 5.22 -6.21 19.52
CA ARG A 143 5.94 -4.96 19.21
C ARG A 143 5.01 -3.77 19.00
N PRO A 144 5.48 -2.53 19.21
CA PRO A 144 4.73 -1.33 18.83
C PRO A 144 4.62 -1.19 17.30
N ILE A 145 3.43 -0.84 16.81
CA ILE A 145 3.14 -0.60 15.40
C ILE A 145 2.44 0.76 15.28
N HIS A 146 3.08 1.71 14.60
CA HIS A 146 2.59 3.07 14.42
C HIS A 146 2.18 3.26 12.97
N LEU A 147 0.98 3.76 12.72
CA LEU A 147 0.57 4.24 11.40
C LEU A 147 0.43 5.75 11.43
N ILE A 148 1.19 6.45 10.60
CA ILE A 148 1.03 7.87 10.33
C ILE A 148 0.46 7.98 8.91
N TYR A 149 -0.79 8.39 8.81
CA TYR A 149 -1.48 8.50 7.53
C TYR A 149 -1.85 9.96 7.23
N SER A 150 -1.12 10.54 6.28
CA SER A 150 -1.32 11.91 5.80
C SER A 150 -2.29 11.95 4.62
N SER A 151 -3.37 12.72 4.79
CA SER A 151 -4.34 13.04 3.74
C SER A 151 -5.04 14.35 4.11
N PRO A 152 -5.28 15.27 3.15
CA PRO A 152 -5.78 16.62 3.46
C PRO A 152 -7.22 16.66 4.01
N ASP A 153 -8.05 15.65 3.69
CA ASP A 153 -9.46 15.63 4.10
C ASP A 153 -9.87 14.21 4.50
N LYS A 154 -9.91 13.28 3.53
CA LYS A 154 -10.39 11.92 3.77
C LYS A 154 -9.27 10.88 3.81
N HIS A 155 -9.40 9.92 4.72
CA HIS A 155 -8.47 8.82 4.93
C HIS A 155 -9.12 7.50 4.48
N LEU A 156 -8.62 6.93 3.38
CA LEU A 156 -9.13 5.66 2.86
C LEU A 156 -8.81 4.53 3.87
N PHE A 157 -9.78 3.64 4.12
CA PHE A 157 -9.68 2.53 5.07
C PHE A 157 -9.59 2.94 6.55
N LYS A 158 -9.86 4.20 6.90
CA LYS A 158 -9.81 4.69 8.29
C LYS A 158 -10.57 3.83 9.29
N SER A 159 -11.80 3.45 8.95
CA SER A 159 -12.64 2.60 9.82
C SER A 159 -12.01 1.24 10.12
N GLU A 160 -11.25 0.69 9.18
CA GLU A 160 -10.56 -0.59 9.34
C GLU A 160 -9.34 -0.45 10.26
N PHE A 161 -8.54 0.60 10.08
CA PHE A 161 -7.42 0.90 10.99
C PHE A 161 -7.90 1.19 12.42
N ASP A 162 -9.01 1.92 12.56
CA ASP A 162 -9.63 2.18 13.87
C ASP A 162 -10.14 0.88 14.51
N ALA A 163 -10.66 -0.07 13.71
CA ALA A 163 -11.08 -1.38 14.21
C ALA A 163 -9.89 -2.23 14.66
N ILE A 164 -8.79 -2.24 13.90
CA ILE A 164 -7.54 -2.91 14.29
C ILE A 164 -7.01 -2.31 15.60
N ALA A 165 -6.97 -0.99 15.73
CA ALA A 165 -6.50 -0.32 16.95
C ALA A 165 -7.34 -0.64 18.19
N LYS A 166 -8.65 -0.87 18.02
CA LYS A 166 -9.54 -1.30 19.11
C LYS A 166 -9.23 -2.72 19.58
N GLN A 167 -8.81 -3.60 18.68
CA GLN A 167 -8.54 -5.02 18.97
C GLN A 167 -7.09 -5.24 19.42
N ASN A 168 -6.14 -4.48 18.86
CA ASN A 168 -4.72 -4.60 19.14
C ASN A 168 -4.16 -3.26 19.62
N ARG A 169 -3.90 -3.17 20.94
CA ARG A 169 -3.36 -1.97 21.60
C ARG A 169 -1.95 -1.60 21.14
N SER A 170 -1.23 -2.54 20.52
CA SER A 170 0.08 -2.27 19.94
C SER A 170 0.00 -1.51 18.62
N PHE A 171 -1.16 -1.50 17.95
CA PHE A 171 -1.39 -0.76 16.71
C PHE A 171 -1.98 0.63 16.98
N GLN A 172 -1.25 1.67 16.60
CA GLN A 172 -1.58 3.07 16.91
C GLN A 172 -1.65 3.91 15.62
N PRO A 173 -2.85 4.11 15.05
CA PRO A 173 -3.04 4.99 13.91
C PRO A 173 -3.14 6.45 14.33
N VAL A 174 -2.45 7.31 13.59
CA VAL A 174 -2.49 8.76 13.67
C VAL A 174 -2.77 9.31 12.28
N TYR A 175 -3.82 10.10 12.17
CA TYR A 175 -4.27 10.71 10.92
C TYR A 175 -3.88 12.18 10.92
N THR A 176 -3.15 12.61 9.89
CA THR A 176 -2.64 13.98 9.79
C THR A 176 -3.18 14.65 8.52
N ALA A 177 -3.36 15.96 8.58
CA ALA A 177 -3.86 16.76 7.44
C ALA A 177 -2.77 17.64 6.80
N SER A 178 -1.73 18.00 7.57
CA SER A 178 -0.64 18.86 7.09
C SER A 178 0.68 18.10 6.96
N LYS A 179 1.57 18.64 6.13
CA LYS A 179 2.92 18.12 5.97
C LYS A 179 3.71 18.27 7.27
N GLU A 180 3.57 19.40 7.93
CA GLU A 180 4.28 19.78 9.15
C GLU A 180 3.92 18.84 10.31
N GLU A 181 2.63 18.57 10.49
CA GLU A 181 2.15 17.60 11.48
C GLU A 181 2.69 16.20 11.17
N THR A 182 2.61 15.77 9.91
CA THR A 182 3.12 14.46 9.48
C THR A 182 4.61 14.32 9.81
N ILE A 183 5.40 15.37 9.53
CA ILE A 183 6.83 15.42 9.83
C ILE A 183 7.09 15.30 11.32
N ALA A 184 6.42 16.11 12.13
CA ALA A 184 6.57 16.06 13.58
C ALA A 184 6.32 14.65 14.13
N ARG A 185 5.22 14.00 13.71
CA ARG A 185 4.88 12.64 14.17
C ARG A 185 5.95 11.60 13.86
N TYR A 186 6.44 11.54 12.62
CA TYR A 186 7.44 10.52 12.29
C TYR A 186 8.83 10.86 12.81
N VAL A 187 9.14 12.16 13.02
CA VAL A 187 10.39 12.59 13.65
C VAL A 187 10.41 12.19 15.12
N ASP A 188 9.32 12.39 15.86
CA ASP A 188 9.22 11.96 17.27
C ASP A 188 9.46 10.44 17.39
N LEU A 189 8.87 9.64 16.49
CA LEU A 189 9.10 8.19 16.45
C LEU A 189 10.50 7.81 15.95
N ALA A 190 11.11 8.62 15.08
CA ALA A 190 12.50 8.44 14.64
C ALA A 190 13.48 8.68 15.79
N GLU A 191 13.26 9.71 16.60
CA GLU A 191 14.07 10.02 17.77
C GLU A 191 13.88 8.98 18.88
N LYS A 192 12.63 8.52 19.08
CA LYS A 192 12.29 7.50 20.07
C LYS A 192 12.91 6.14 19.77
N TYR A 193 12.72 5.62 18.55
CA TYR A 193 13.12 4.24 18.23
C TYR A 193 14.43 4.13 17.47
N GLN A 194 14.93 5.21 16.87
CA GLN A 194 16.19 5.23 16.14
C GLN A 194 16.32 4.04 15.18
N ASN A 195 17.45 3.34 15.21
CA ASN A 195 17.71 2.18 14.35
C ASN A 195 17.16 0.85 14.90
N GLU A 196 16.32 0.88 15.94
CA GLU A 196 15.60 -0.30 16.43
C GLU A 196 14.30 -0.54 15.67
N ALA A 197 13.70 0.51 15.09
CA ALA A 197 12.49 0.40 14.29
C ALA A 197 12.76 0.21 12.79
N PHE A 198 11.77 -0.35 12.10
CA PHE A 198 11.65 -0.27 10.64
C PHE A 198 10.64 0.80 10.23
N TYR A 199 11.07 1.69 9.32
CA TYR A 199 10.30 2.80 8.79
C TYR A 199 9.85 2.46 7.37
N TYR A 200 8.55 2.20 7.21
CA TYR A 200 7.92 1.92 5.92
C TYR A 200 7.36 3.22 5.38
N VAL A 201 7.74 3.60 4.17
CA VAL A 201 7.34 4.87 3.55
C VAL A 201 6.69 4.61 2.20
N SER A 202 5.43 5.01 2.04
CA SER A 202 4.73 4.93 0.75
C SER A 202 4.02 6.24 0.41
N GLY A 203 4.17 6.68 -0.83
CA GLY A 203 3.73 8.02 -1.25
C GLY A 203 4.23 8.46 -2.61
N LYS A 204 3.86 9.70 -3.00
CA LYS A 204 4.40 10.35 -4.21
C LYS A 204 5.91 10.46 -4.10
N ARG A 205 6.62 10.26 -5.22
CA ARG A 205 8.10 10.24 -5.25
C ARG A 205 8.76 11.46 -4.59
N ASN A 206 8.22 12.65 -4.77
CA ASN A 206 8.76 13.87 -4.17
C ASN A 206 8.62 13.88 -2.64
N ILE A 207 7.43 13.51 -2.12
CA ILE A 207 7.16 13.39 -0.69
C ILE A 207 8.05 12.30 -0.08
N LEU A 208 8.08 11.11 -0.70
CA LEU A 208 8.89 9.99 -0.26
C LEU A 208 10.39 10.33 -0.21
N LYS A 209 10.92 11.05 -1.21
CA LYS A 209 12.31 11.56 -1.17
C LYS A 209 12.55 12.50 0.01
N GLY A 210 11.58 13.38 0.31
CA GLY A 210 11.63 14.28 1.47
C GLY A 210 11.66 13.51 2.79
N THR A 211 10.73 12.58 2.99
CA THR A 211 10.67 11.73 4.20
C THR A 211 11.95 10.93 4.40
N ILE A 212 12.50 10.30 3.34
CA ILE A 212 13.76 9.55 3.44
C ILE A 212 14.92 10.47 3.85
N ARG A 213 14.98 11.69 3.29
CA ARG A 213 16.01 12.66 3.66
C ARG A 213 15.90 13.03 5.14
N GLU A 214 14.69 13.30 5.61
CA GLU A 214 14.46 13.66 7.01
C GLU A 214 14.83 12.53 7.97
N LEU A 215 14.39 11.30 7.70
CA LEU A 215 14.78 10.12 8.48
C LEU A 215 16.31 9.93 8.51
N LYS A 216 16.99 10.14 7.37
CA LYS A 216 18.46 10.08 7.33
C LYS A 216 19.12 11.18 8.15
N ASN A 217 18.59 12.40 8.13
CA ASN A 217 19.07 13.51 8.95
C ASN A 217 18.93 13.21 10.45
N LYS A 218 17.92 12.41 10.83
CA LYS A 218 17.73 11.86 12.19
C LYS A 218 18.57 10.61 12.48
N GLY A 219 19.53 10.26 11.62
CA GLY A 219 20.46 9.14 11.85
C GLY A 219 19.89 7.75 11.54
N ILE A 220 18.72 7.66 10.89
CA ILE A 220 18.13 6.37 10.52
C ILE A 220 18.90 5.77 9.33
N LYS A 221 19.46 4.57 9.54
CA LYS A 221 20.21 3.80 8.54
C LYS A 221 19.30 3.42 7.39
N ARG A 222 19.84 3.44 6.16
CA ARG A 222 19.09 3.08 4.94
C ARG A 222 18.41 1.72 5.02
N LEU A 223 19.05 0.74 5.68
CA LEU A 223 18.51 -0.61 5.85
C LEU A 223 17.25 -0.67 6.72
N ARG A 224 17.04 0.35 7.57
CA ARG A 224 15.83 0.50 8.38
C ARG A 224 14.70 1.26 7.67
N ILE A 225 14.91 1.71 6.43
CA ILE A 225 13.92 2.46 5.65
C ILE A 225 13.48 1.64 4.44
N ILE A 226 12.23 1.17 4.44
CA ILE A 226 11.61 0.38 3.39
C ILE A 226 10.64 1.28 2.63
N THR A 227 10.69 1.26 1.30
CA THR A 227 10.02 2.28 0.48
C THR A 227 9.18 1.67 -0.62
N ASP A 228 7.96 2.15 -0.79
CA ASP A 228 7.06 1.83 -1.92
C ASP A 228 6.68 3.12 -2.65
N PRO A 229 7.48 3.55 -3.65
CA PRO A 229 7.17 4.74 -4.42
C PRO A 229 6.09 4.43 -5.46
N TYR A 230 4.97 5.16 -5.41
CA TYR A 230 4.04 5.14 -6.53
C TYR A 230 4.37 6.26 -7.52
N PHE A 231 4.15 5.93 -8.78
CA PHE A 231 4.35 6.82 -9.90
C PHE A 231 2.95 7.29 -10.29
N GLY A 232 2.63 8.56 -10.01
CA GLY A 232 1.36 9.13 -10.43
C GLY A 232 1.21 8.98 -11.94
N TYR A 233 0.17 8.26 -12.36
CA TYR A 233 -0.22 8.08 -13.76
C TYR A 233 -1.71 8.38 -13.91
#